data_AF-A0A7W1KLC9-F1
#
_entry.id   AF-A0A7W1KLC9-F1
#
_cell.length_a   1.000
_cell.length_b   1.000
_cell.length_c   1.000
_cell.angle_alpha   90.00
_cell.angle_beta   90.00
_cell.angle_gamma   90.00
#
_symmetry.space_group_name_H-M   'P 1'
#
loop_
_entity.id
_entity.type
_entity.pdbx_description
1 polymer ?
#
loop_
_entity_poly.entity_id
_entity_poly.type
_entity_poly.pdbx_seq_one_letter_code
_entity_poly.pdbx_strand_id
1 'polypeptide(L)'
;MAAEMAQLSLAEADYATALREWLLAVGRLPGYRATAVSTLGQAPQSARPELLRLLRRESDIVARRIEAELRARWGDPLGGFGVLTTVLPADRVQAIAVLRGLLDQLRTLRTPGARRTEGMVLEAIAARSPEVQASRTRLEAAQAYTAAGDRAAARRMLGGLADNRATPRSVASDAATTLVGVLIDEGKLAEATGRLAELRPTLSADDYDAIRRRIAFGWMKQGNLERADSAIAADSSVEGLALSGHIHLYQGDIGRAVELFKEAGPYAGDRAEATHRTTLLALLQPLDRDSMPELGQALLQLEQGDTAEAAAGLERVAAGLPASHGGAELYLLAGRLSAASGKPVEAERLLRAAAVKEAPSTAPAAELALAELLISGRRGAEAVEILEHLILTYSRSALVPQARRKLDEARGAVPET
;
A
#
# COMPACT_ATOMS: atom_id res chain seq x y z
N MET A 1 -3.76 -48.68 0.88
CA MET A 1 -2.36 -48.99 0.49
C MET A 1 -1.72 -47.95 -0.40
N ALA A 2 -2.33 -47.49 -1.50
CA ALA A 2 -1.69 -46.49 -2.38
C ALA A 2 -1.38 -45.14 -1.67
N ALA A 3 -2.27 -44.64 -0.82
CA ALA A 3 -2.03 -43.41 -0.07
C ALA A 3 -0.87 -43.55 0.95
N GLU A 4 -0.78 -44.71 1.59
CA GLU A 4 0.26 -45.06 2.56
C GLU A 4 1.62 -45.27 1.86
N MET A 5 1.64 -45.88 0.67
CA MET A 5 2.83 -46.00 -0.17
C MET A 5 3.32 -44.63 -0.67
N ALA A 6 2.39 -43.73 -0.99
CA ALA A 6 2.73 -42.36 -1.38
C ALA A 6 3.40 -41.59 -0.23
N GLN A 7 2.90 -41.76 1.01
CA GLN A 7 3.51 -41.17 2.20
C GLN A 7 4.90 -41.77 2.50
N LEU A 8 5.08 -43.08 2.35
CA LEU A 8 6.38 -43.73 2.52
C LEU A 8 7.40 -43.21 1.50
N SER A 9 7.01 -43.11 0.23
CA SER A 9 7.88 -42.59 -0.84
C SER A 9 8.29 -41.13 -0.60
N LEU A 10 7.40 -40.31 0.00
CA LEU A 10 7.74 -38.95 0.40
C LEU A 10 8.75 -38.89 1.55
N ALA A 11 8.67 -39.82 2.51
CA ALA A 11 9.66 -39.92 3.59
C ALA A 11 11.06 -40.26 3.04
N GLU A 12 11.13 -40.98 1.92
CA GLU A 12 12.36 -41.30 1.19
C GLU A 12 12.76 -40.23 0.17
N ALA A 13 12.05 -39.10 0.11
CA ALA A 13 12.23 -38.03 -0.88
C ALA A 13 12.07 -38.46 -2.36
N ASP A 14 11.44 -39.62 -2.63
CA ASP A 14 11.04 -40.04 -3.97
C ASP A 14 9.67 -39.46 -4.33
N TYR A 15 9.69 -38.18 -4.72
CA TYR A 15 8.49 -37.46 -5.14
C TYR A 15 7.85 -38.04 -6.41
N ALA A 16 8.62 -38.68 -7.29
CA ALA A 16 8.11 -39.22 -8.55
C ALA A 16 7.26 -40.47 -8.31
N THR A 17 7.72 -41.36 -7.43
CA THR A 17 6.93 -42.52 -6.99
C THR A 17 5.76 -42.08 -6.14
N ALA A 18 5.96 -41.13 -5.22
CA ALA A 18 4.87 -40.57 -4.43
C ALA A 18 3.74 -40.01 -5.30
N LEU A 19 4.08 -39.28 -6.38
CA LEU A 19 3.10 -38.74 -7.31
C LEU A 19 2.27 -39.84 -7.98
N ARG A 20 2.91 -40.92 -8.48
CA ARG A 20 2.19 -42.04 -9.12
C ARG A 20 1.22 -42.70 -8.14
N GLU A 21 1.66 -42.95 -6.92
CA GLU A 21 0.83 -43.56 -5.88
C GLU A 21 -0.32 -42.64 -5.44
N TRP A 22 -0.08 -41.32 -5.36
CA TRP A 22 -1.13 -40.34 -5.13
C TRP A 22 -2.16 -40.32 -6.26
N LEU A 23 -1.74 -40.38 -7.53
CA LEU A 23 -2.68 -40.43 -8.66
C LEU A 23 -3.58 -41.66 -8.59
N LEU A 24 -3.03 -42.83 -8.27
CA LEU A 24 -3.81 -44.05 -8.06
C LEU A 24 -4.77 -43.93 -6.87
N ALA A 25 -4.33 -43.36 -5.76
CA ALA A 25 -5.15 -43.16 -4.57
C ALA A 25 -6.33 -42.21 -4.84
N VAL A 26 -6.08 -41.07 -5.52
CA VAL A 26 -7.11 -40.08 -5.84
C VAL A 26 -8.09 -40.61 -6.89
N GLY A 27 -7.62 -41.38 -7.86
CA GLY A 27 -8.48 -42.03 -8.85
C GLY A 27 -9.49 -43.00 -8.24
N ARG A 28 -9.12 -43.68 -7.14
CA ARG A 28 -10.01 -44.57 -6.37
C ARG A 28 -10.91 -43.83 -5.39
N LEU A 29 -10.34 -42.85 -4.68
CA LEU A 29 -11.02 -42.06 -3.65
C LEU A 29 -10.69 -40.58 -3.82
N PRO A 30 -11.57 -39.78 -4.45
CA PRO A 30 -11.32 -38.37 -4.74
C PRO A 30 -11.01 -37.50 -3.51
N GLY A 31 -11.38 -37.96 -2.31
CA GLY A 31 -11.07 -37.30 -1.03
C GLY A 31 -9.58 -37.15 -0.73
N TYR A 32 -8.71 -37.98 -1.32
CA TYR A 32 -7.25 -37.87 -1.11
C TYR A 32 -6.59 -36.69 -1.85
N ARG A 33 -7.31 -35.98 -2.74
CA ARG A 33 -6.73 -34.91 -3.57
C ARG A 33 -6.05 -33.82 -2.75
N ALA A 34 -6.73 -33.32 -1.72
CA ALA A 34 -6.20 -32.26 -0.86
C ALA A 34 -4.90 -32.69 -0.17
N THR A 35 -4.83 -33.94 0.29
CA THR A 35 -3.63 -34.52 0.91
C THR A 35 -2.49 -34.68 -0.10
N ALA A 36 -2.79 -35.17 -1.31
CA ALA A 36 -1.82 -35.30 -2.38
C ALA A 36 -1.19 -33.94 -2.74
N VAL A 37 -2.01 -32.92 -2.96
CA VAL A 37 -1.54 -31.56 -3.27
C VAL A 37 -0.80 -30.94 -2.08
N SER A 38 -1.24 -31.21 -0.85
CA SER A 38 -0.58 -30.69 0.33
C SER A 38 0.84 -31.22 0.49
N THR A 39 1.00 -32.53 0.34
CA THR A 39 2.27 -33.23 0.52
C THR A 39 3.23 -33.02 -0.65
N LEU A 40 2.77 -33.18 -1.88
CA LEU A 40 3.57 -32.90 -3.10
C LEU A 40 3.89 -31.41 -3.22
N GLY A 41 3.04 -30.53 -2.68
CA GLY A 41 3.27 -29.09 -2.65
C GLY A 41 4.53 -28.67 -1.89
N GLN A 42 5.04 -29.53 -0.99
CA GLN A 42 6.29 -29.30 -0.25
C GLN A 42 7.56 -29.70 -1.04
N ALA A 43 7.42 -30.21 -2.26
CA ALA A 43 8.56 -30.63 -3.07
C ALA A 43 9.56 -29.47 -3.31
N PRO A 44 10.88 -29.75 -3.17
CA PRO A 44 11.92 -28.76 -3.43
C PRO A 44 11.92 -28.33 -4.89
N GLN A 45 12.43 -27.14 -5.17
CA GLN A 45 12.39 -26.54 -6.52
C GLN A 45 13.05 -27.43 -7.58
N SER A 46 14.06 -28.23 -7.21
CA SER A 46 14.74 -29.19 -8.09
C SER A 46 13.84 -30.35 -8.56
N ALA A 47 12.87 -30.79 -7.74
CA ALA A 47 11.99 -31.91 -8.07
C ALA A 47 10.76 -31.50 -8.92
N ARG A 48 10.38 -30.21 -8.90
CA ARG A 48 9.15 -29.71 -9.56
C ARG A 48 9.12 -29.94 -11.07
N PRO A 49 10.19 -29.71 -11.86
CA PRO A 49 10.15 -29.92 -13.31
C PRO A 49 9.84 -31.37 -13.70
N GLU A 50 10.38 -32.32 -12.94
CA GLU A 50 10.15 -33.75 -13.16
C GLU A 50 8.70 -34.15 -12.84
N LEU A 51 8.15 -33.67 -11.72
CA LEU A 51 6.74 -33.89 -11.37
C LEU A 51 5.78 -33.33 -12.43
N LEU A 52 6.04 -32.11 -12.91
CA LEU A 52 5.26 -31.50 -14.00
C LEU A 52 5.42 -32.26 -15.32
N ARG A 53 6.57 -32.89 -15.57
CA ARG A 53 6.79 -33.72 -16.76
C ARG A 53 5.98 -35.02 -16.67
N LEU A 54 5.91 -35.65 -15.50
CA LEU A 54 5.09 -36.84 -15.26
C LEU A 54 3.60 -36.52 -15.38
N LEU A 55 3.11 -35.47 -14.70
CA LEU A 55 1.72 -35.03 -14.78
C LEU A 55 1.29 -34.68 -16.21
N ARG A 56 2.19 -34.10 -17.02
CA ARG A 56 1.88 -33.77 -18.43
C ARG A 56 1.69 -34.98 -19.33
N ARG A 57 2.22 -36.15 -18.97
CA ARG A 57 2.01 -37.40 -19.72
C ARG A 57 0.63 -37.99 -19.49
N GLU A 58 0.04 -37.69 -18.35
CA GLU A 58 -1.32 -38.11 -18.03
C GLU A 58 -2.34 -37.18 -18.71
N SER A 59 -3.37 -37.76 -19.32
CA SER A 59 -4.43 -37.00 -20.00
C SER A 59 -5.71 -36.90 -19.18
N ASP A 60 -5.78 -37.58 -18.04
CA ASP A 60 -6.98 -37.63 -17.22
C ASP A 60 -7.17 -36.32 -16.41
N ILE A 61 -8.42 -36.04 -16.10
CA ILE A 61 -8.77 -34.80 -15.40
C ILE A 61 -8.22 -34.75 -13.97
N VAL A 62 -7.97 -35.89 -13.32
CA VAL A 62 -7.46 -35.93 -11.94
C VAL A 62 -6.01 -35.45 -11.93
N ALA A 63 -5.16 -35.98 -12.81
CA ALA A 63 -3.78 -35.53 -12.94
C ALA A 63 -3.71 -34.04 -13.30
N ARG A 64 -4.55 -33.57 -14.23
CA ARG A 64 -4.55 -32.14 -14.63
C ARG A 64 -5.00 -31.20 -13.53
N ARG A 65 -5.95 -31.64 -12.68
CA ARG A 65 -6.33 -30.88 -11.48
C ARG A 65 -5.20 -30.78 -10.48
N ILE A 66 -4.51 -31.89 -10.21
CA ILE A 66 -3.34 -31.90 -9.33
C ILE A 66 -2.22 -31.03 -9.91
N GLU A 67 -1.97 -31.09 -11.22
CA GLU A 67 -1.02 -30.20 -11.92
C GLU A 67 -1.37 -28.73 -11.71
N ALA A 68 -2.63 -28.35 -11.91
CA ALA A 68 -3.09 -26.98 -11.75
C ALA A 68 -2.90 -26.46 -10.31
N GLU A 69 -3.31 -27.26 -9.32
CA GLU A 69 -3.23 -26.90 -7.90
C GLU A 69 -1.75 -26.81 -7.42
N LEU A 70 -0.88 -27.72 -7.89
CA LEU A 70 0.56 -27.69 -7.58
C LEU A 70 1.27 -26.49 -8.21
N ARG A 71 0.99 -26.18 -9.48
CA ARG A 71 1.55 -24.99 -10.15
C ARG A 71 1.20 -23.71 -9.40
N ALA A 72 -0.06 -23.54 -9.00
CA ALA A 72 -0.48 -22.39 -8.20
C ALA A 72 0.31 -22.29 -6.89
N ARG A 73 0.46 -23.41 -6.17
CA ARG A 73 1.23 -23.45 -4.91
C ARG A 73 2.73 -23.19 -5.09
N TRP A 74 3.29 -23.54 -6.24
CA TRP A 74 4.70 -23.30 -6.57
C TRP A 74 4.98 -21.94 -7.21
N GLY A 75 3.98 -21.05 -7.29
CA GLY A 75 4.13 -19.68 -7.79
C GLY A 75 3.78 -19.48 -9.27
N ASP A 76 3.20 -20.47 -9.93
CA ASP A 76 2.70 -20.40 -11.32
C ASP A 76 1.16 -20.56 -11.37
N PRO A 77 0.37 -19.65 -10.77
CA PRO A 77 -1.09 -19.76 -10.78
C PRO A 77 -1.68 -19.66 -12.19
N LEU A 78 -1.08 -18.83 -13.05
CA LEU A 78 -1.54 -18.63 -14.43
C LEU A 78 -1.35 -19.90 -15.27
N GLY A 79 -0.18 -20.54 -15.20
CA GLY A 79 0.06 -21.82 -15.87
C GLY A 79 -0.86 -22.93 -15.32
N GLY A 80 -1.13 -22.92 -14.01
CA GLY A 80 -2.11 -23.84 -13.41
C GLY A 80 -3.51 -23.69 -13.99
N PHE A 81 -4.00 -22.45 -14.09
CA PHE A 81 -5.29 -22.16 -14.73
C PHE A 81 -5.30 -22.56 -16.21
N GLY A 82 -4.22 -22.26 -16.95
CA GLY A 82 -4.08 -22.62 -18.36
C GLY A 82 -4.14 -24.14 -18.61
N VAL A 83 -3.54 -24.95 -17.74
CA VAL A 83 -3.68 -26.41 -17.81
C VAL A 83 -5.12 -26.83 -17.60
N LEU A 84 -5.78 -26.28 -16.57
CA LEU A 84 -7.11 -26.70 -16.17
C LEU A 84 -8.18 -26.39 -17.23
N THR A 85 -8.08 -25.25 -17.91
CA THR A 85 -9.05 -24.82 -18.93
C THR A 85 -9.08 -25.74 -20.15
N THR A 86 -7.96 -26.39 -20.48
CA THR A 86 -7.88 -27.32 -21.64
C THR A 86 -8.63 -28.63 -21.43
N VAL A 87 -8.95 -28.97 -20.18
CA VAL A 87 -9.56 -30.27 -19.81
C VAL A 87 -10.87 -30.12 -19.04
N LEU A 88 -11.51 -28.95 -19.11
CA LEU A 88 -12.78 -28.74 -18.44
C LEU A 88 -13.85 -29.70 -18.99
N PRO A 89 -14.65 -30.35 -18.13
CA PRO A 89 -15.78 -31.16 -18.56
C PRO A 89 -16.76 -30.36 -19.43
N ALA A 90 -17.39 -31.03 -20.40
CA ALA A 90 -18.47 -30.43 -21.18
C ALA A 90 -19.70 -30.10 -20.32
N ASP A 91 -19.92 -30.88 -19.26
CA ASP A 91 -20.95 -30.58 -18.26
C ASP A 91 -20.60 -29.31 -17.47
N ARG A 92 -21.52 -28.34 -17.49
CA ARG A 92 -21.29 -27.02 -16.90
C ARG A 92 -21.13 -27.09 -15.37
N VAL A 93 -21.89 -27.95 -14.71
CA VAL A 93 -21.88 -28.06 -13.24
C VAL A 93 -20.54 -28.64 -12.78
N GLN A 94 -20.07 -29.69 -13.44
CA GLN A 94 -18.77 -30.29 -13.16
C GLN A 94 -17.62 -29.33 -13.50
N ALA A 95 -17.68 -28.61 -14.62
CA ALA A 95 -16.68 -27.60 -14.97
C ALA A 95 -16.57 -26.49 -13.90
N ILE A 96 -17.71 -25.98 -13.41
CA ILE A 96 -17.75 -24.99 -12.32
C ILE A 96 -17.15 -25.59 -11.04
N ALA A 97 -17.49 -26.83 -10.69
CA ALA A 97 -16.95 -27.48 -9.49
C ALA A 97 -15.42 -27.66 -9.56
N VAL A 98 -14.88 -27.96 -10.74
CA VAL A 98 -13.44 -28.05 -10.98
C VAL A 98 -12.76 -26.68 -10.81
N LEU A 99 -13.32 -25.63 -11.41
CA LEU A 99 -12.81 -24.26 -11.29
C LEU A 99 -12.88 -23.73 -9.85
N ARG A 100 -13.94 -24.04 -9.09
CA ARG A 100 -14.05 -23.68 -7.67
C ARG A 100 -12.94 -24.29 -6.82
N GLY A 101 -12.53 -25.53 -7.09
CA GLY A 101 -11.41 -26.14 -6.39
C GLY A 101 -10.10 -25.36 -6.55
N LEU A 102 -9.81 -24.86 -7.76
CA LEU A 102 -8.64 -24.00 -7.99
C LEU A 102 -8.82 -22.62 -7.35
N LEU A 103 -10.03 -22.04 -7.42
CA LEU A 103 -10.35 -20.76 -6.79
C LEU A 103 -10.07 -20.78 -5.28
N ASP A 104 -10.50 -21.82 -4.58
CA ASP A 104 -10.27 -21.98 -3.15
C ASP A 104 -8.77 -22.02 -2.83
N GLN A 105 -7.98 -22.71 -3.65
CA GLN A 105 -6.51 -22.73 -3.51
C GLN A 105 -5.90 -21.34 -3.76
N LEU A 106 -6.33 -20.63 -4.80
CA LEU A 106 -5.83 -19.29 -5.13
C LEU A 106 -6.12 -18.27 -4.02
N ARG A 107 -7.29 -18.37 -3.36
CA ARG A 107 -7.66 -17.50 -2.25
C ARG A 107 -6.75 -17.62 -1.03
N THR A 108 -6.05 -18.75 -0.88
CA THR A 108 -5.01 -18.90 0.16
C THR A 108 -3.72 -18.16 -0.18
N LEU A 109 -3.51 -17.80 -1.46
CA LEU A 109 -2.30 -17.15 -1.96
C LEU A 109 -2.52 -15.64 -2.04
N ARG A 110 -1.74 -14.86 -1.29
CA ARG A 110 -1.86 -13.38 -1.23
C ARG A 110 -0.95 -12.66 -2.24
N THR A 111 -0.65 -13.26 -3.39
CA THR A 111 0.23 -12.66 -4.40
C THR A 111 -0.58 -11.95 -5.50
N PRO A 112 -0.05 -10.88 -6.14
CA PRO A 112 -0.73 -10.21 -7.25
C PRO A 112 -1.06 -11.17 -8.41
N GLY A 113 -0.14 -12.09 -8.73
CA GLY A 113 -0.35 -13.12 -9.77
C GLY A 113 -1.48 -14.09 -9.42
N ALA A 114 -1.64 -14.46 -8.15
CA ALA A 114 -2.76 -15.29 -7.70
C ALA A 114 -4.09 -14.52 -7.76
N ARG A 115 -4.12 -13.24 -7.35
CA ARG A 115 -5.32 -12.37 -7.46
C ARG A 115 -5.78 -12.18 -8.90
N ARG A 116 -4.83 -11.99 -9.82
CA ARG A 116 -5.15 -11.90 -11.25
C ARG A 116 -5.76 -13.20 -11.77
N THR A 117 -5.18 -14.32 -11.39
CA THR A 117 -5.65 -15.65 -11.79
C THR A 117 -7.02 -15.95 -11.15
N GLU A 118 -7.24 -15.55 -9.91
CA GLU A 118 -8.54 -15.60 -9.22
C GLU A 118 -9.62 -14.89 -10.06
N GLY A 119 -9.33 -13.67 -10.55
CA GLY A 119 -10.22 -12.95 -11.47
C GLY A 119 -10.53 -13.73 -12.75
N MET A 120 -9.53 -14.36 -13.36
CA MET A 120 -9.70 -15.19 -14.58
C MET A 120 -10.55 -16.43 -14.32
N VAL A 121 -10.37 -17.10 -13.17
CA VAL A 121 -11.17 -18.27 -12.77
C VAL A 121 -12.62 -17.85 -12.55
N LEU A 122 -12.86 -16.74 -11.85
CA LEU A 122 -14.20 -16.18 -11.62
C LEU A 122 -14.87 -15.80 -12.94
N GLU A 123 -14.15 -15.18 -13.89
CA GLU A 123 -14.66 -14.88 -15.23
C GLU A 123 -15.07 -16.16 -15.99
N ALA A 124 -14.26 -17.22 -15.90
CA ALA A 124 -14.59 -18.52 -16.48
C ALA A 124 -15.80 -19.21 -15.82
N ILE A 125 -16.00 -19.05 -14.52
CA ILE A 125 -17.18 -19.52 -13.79
C ILE A 125 -18.41 -18.72 -14.22
N ALA A 126 -18.32 -17.39 -14.28
CA ALA A 126 -19.41 -16.52 -14.67
C ALA A 126 -19.91 -16.83 -16.09
N ALA A 127 -19.00 -17.07 -17.04
CA ALA A 127 -19.35 -17.45 -18.41
C ALA A 127 -20.15 -18.76 -18.53
N ARG A 128 -20.11 -19.61 -17.48
CA ARG A 128 -20.81 -20.90 -17.41
C ARG A 128 -22.02 -20.87 -16.48
N SER A 129 -22.26 -19.74 -15.80
CA SER A 129 -23.28 -19.60 -14.77
C SER A 129 -24.55 -18.93 -15.34
N PRO A 130 -25.73 -19.18 -14.74
CA PRO A 130 -26.95 -18.43 -15.05
C PRO A 130 -26.76 -16.93 -14.75
N GLU A 131 -27.44 -16.04 -15.50
CA GLU A 131 -27.13 -14.60 -15.52
C GLU A 131 -27.10 -13.94 -14.13
N VAL A 132 -28.05 -14.25 -13.24
CA VAL A 132 -28.07 -13.69 -11.88
C VAL A 132 -26.82 -14.07 -11.08
N GLN A 133 -26.36 -15.32 -11.21
CA GLN A 133 -25.15 -15.79 -10.55
C GLN A 133 -23.90 -15.25 -11.27
N ALA A 134 -23.93 -15.20 -12.60
CA ALA A 134 -22.86 -14.63 -13.41
C ALA A 134 -22.59 -13.16 -13.04
N SER A 135 -23.63 -12.35 -12.79
CA SER A 135 -23.47 -10.96 -12.37
C SER A 135 -22.71 -10.83 -11.05
N ARG A 136 -23.05 -11.65 -10.04
CA ARG A 136 -22.32 -11.68 -8.76
C ARG A 136 -20.88 -12.14 -8.94
N THR A 137 -20.67 -13.20 -9.72
CA THR A 137 -19.33 -13.73 -9.98
C THR A 137 -18.46 -12.76 -10.79
N ARG A 138 -19.03 -11.98 -11.72
CA ARG A 138 -18.32 -10.91 -12.44
C ARG A 138 -17.92 -9.76 -11.50
N LEU A 139 -18.76 -9.40 -10.54
CA LEU A 139 -18.41 -8.43 -9.51
C LEU A 139 -17.22 -8.93 -8.64
N GLU A 140 -17.26 -10.18 -8.19
CA GLU A 140 -16.13 -10.79 -7.48
C GLU A 140 -14.86 -10.82 -8.36
N ALA A 141 -14.99 -11.13 -9.65
CA ALA A 141 -13.88 -11.11 -10.59
C ALA A 141 -13.27 -9.71 -10.72
N ALA A 142 -14.11 -8.67 -10.81
CA ALA A 142 -13.66 -7.29 -10.86
C ALA A 142 -12.87 -6.90 -9.61
N GLN A 143 -13.36 -7.25 -8.42
CA GLN A 143 -12.67 -7.00 -7.16
C GLN A 143 -11.31 -7.71 -7.10
N ALA A 144 -11.23 -8.95 -7.57
CA ALA A 144 -9.96 -9.68 -7.67
C ALA A 144 -8.98 -9.03 -8.65
N TYR A 145 -9.46 -8.56 -9.81
CA TYR A 145 -8.64 -7.81 -10.76
C TYR A 145 -8.17 -6.47 -10.20
N THR A 146 -9.02 -5.72 -9.50
CA THR A 146 -8.64 -4.48 -8.79
C THR A 146 -7.55 -4.76 -7.77
N ALA A 147 -7.71 -5.79 -6.94
CA ALA A 147 -6.70 -6.20 -5.95
C ALA A 147 -5.37 -6.66 -6.60
N ALA A 148 -5.42 -7.13 -7.86
CA ALA A 148 -4.24 -7.48 -8.64
C ALA A 148 -3.60 -6.29 -9.39
N GLY A 149 -4.23 -5.11 -9.38
CA GLY A 149 -3.83 -3.95 -10.18
C GLY A 149 -4.21 -4.03 -11.67
N ASP A 150 -5.00 -5.02 -12.10
CA ASP A 150 -5.47 -5.16 -13.49
C ASP A 150 -6.75 -4.34 -13.73
N ARG A 151 -6.59 -3.02 -13.80
CA ARG A 151 -7.69 -2.05 -13.88
C ARG A 151 -8.52 -2.21 -15.16
N ALA A 152 -7.88 -2.60 -16.26
CA ALA A 152 -8.57 -2.84 -17.53
C ALA A 152 -9.51 -4.05 -17.46
N ALA A 153 -9.06 -5.16 -16.86
CA ALA A 153 -9.91 -6.33 -16.66
C ALA A 153 -11.04 -6.04 -15.66
N ALA A 154 -10.75 -5.31 -14.57
CA ALA A 154 -11.78 -4.88 -13.62
C ALA A 154 -12.89 -4.07 -14.30
N ARG A 155 -12.53 -3.05 -15.09
CA ARG A 155 -13.53 -2.23 -15.82
C ARG A 155 -14.36 -3.06 -16.80
N ARG A 156 -13.74 -4.01 -17.52
CA ARG A 156 -14.45 -4.92 -18.45
C ARG A 156 -15.53 -5.71 -17.71
N MET A 157 -15.23 -6.21 -16.51
CA MET A 157 -16.18 -6.96 -15.70
C MET A 157 -17.31 -6.09 -15.13
N LEU A 158 -17.02 -4.83 -14.78
CA LEU A 158 -17.99 -3.91 -14.15
C LEU A 158 -18.91 -3.20 -15.16
N GLY A 159 -18.39 -2.84 -16.34
CA GLY A 159 -19.11 -2.02 -17.32
C GLY A 159 -20.45 -2.61 -17.78
N GLY A 160 -20.54 -3.94 -17.86
CA GLY A 160 -21.80 -4.62 -18.20
C GLY A 160 -22.76 -4.82 -17.03
N LEU A 161 -22.34 -4.56 -15.78
CA LEU A 161 -23.16 -4.81 -14.59
C LEU A 161 -23.90 -3.57 -14.12
N ALA A 162 -23.22 -2.41 -14.10
CA ALA A 162 -23.75 -1.17 -13.56
C ALA A 162 -24.94 -0.64 -14.40
N ASP A 163 -24.85 -0.76 -15.73
CA ASP A 163 -25.86 -0.19 -16.65
C ASP A 163 -26.94 -1.21 -17.07
N ASN A 164 -26.83 -2.48 -16.64
CA ASN A 164 -27.74 -3.55 -17.06
C ASN A 164 -28.95 -3.68 -16.12
N ARG A 165 -30.15 -3.41 -16.65
CA ARG A 165 -31.43 -3.50 -15.93
C ARG A 165 -31.78 -4.91 -15.44
N ALA A 166 -31.20 -5.95 -16.03
CA ALA A 166 -31.38 -7.33 -15.58
C ALA A 166 -30.50 -7.70 -14.36
N THR A 167 -29.49 -6.89 -14.05
CA THR A 167 -28.64 -7.09 -12.86
C THR A 167 -29.44 -6.79 -11.58
N PRO A 168 -29.37 -7.65 -10.54
CA PRO A 168 -29.95 -7.34 -9.24
C PRO A 168 -29.44 -6.00 -8.72
N ARG A 169 -30.33 -5.15 -8.19
CA ARG A 169 -29.99 -3.76 -7.79
C ARG A 169 -28.80 -3.67 -6.83
N SER A 170 -28.68 -4.60 -5.89
CA SER A 170 -27.53 -4.64 -4.98
C SER A 170 -26.20 -4.85 -5.72
N VAL A 171 -26.17 -5.79 -6.66
CA VAL A 171 -24.98 -6.08 -7.48
C VAL A 171 -24.63 -4.90 -8.40
N ALA A 172 -25.65 -4.23 -8.96
CA ALA A 172 -25.43 -3.04 -9.79
C ALA A 172 -24.84 -1.88 -8.97
N SER A 173 -25.35 -1.66 -7.74
CA SER A 173 -24.82 -0.64 -6.83
C SER A 173 -23.37 -0.95 -6.42
N ASP A 174 -23.08 -2.18 -6.00
CA ASP A 174 -21.74 -2.59 -5.61
C ASP A 174 -20.76 -2.51 -6.79
N ALA A 175 -21.21 -2.87 -7.99
CA ALA A 175 -20.41 -2.74 -9.21
C ALA A 175 -20.11 -1.28 -9.55
N ALA A 176 -21.09 -0.39 -9.40
CA ALA A 176 -20.89 1.03 -9.63
C ALA A 176 -19.92 1.66 -8.61
N THR A 177 -20.07 1.32 -7.31
CA THR A 177 -19.11 1.75 -6.27
C THR A 177 -17.71 1.23 -6.53
N THR A 178 -17.57 -0.05 -6.93
CA THR A 178 -16.27 -0.64 -7.29
C THR A 178 -15.68 0.07 -8.50
N LEU A 179 -16.50 0.43 -9.50
CA LEU A 179 -16.06 1.16 -10.68
C LEU A 179 -15.53 2.55 -10.33
N VAL A 180 -16.20 3.29 -9.44
CA VAL A 180 -15.69 4.58 -8.94
C VAL A 180 -14.32 4.40 -8.29
N GLY A 181 -14.14 3.36 -7.46
CA GLY A 181 -12.83 3.02 -6.90
C GLY A 181 -11.76 2.78 -7.97
N VAL A 182 -12.07 2.01 -9.01
CA VAL A 182 -11.15 1.77 -10.14
C VAL A 182 -10.80 3.07 -10.86
N LEU A 183 -11.77 3.96 -11.10
CA LEU A 183 -11.52 5.25 -11.75
C LEU A 183 -10.61 6.16 -10.92
N ILE A 184 -10.77 6.17 -9.59
CA ILE A 184 -9.88 6.88 -8.67
C ILE A 184 -8.45 6.35 -8.80
N ASP A 185 -8.28 5.03 -8.76
CA ASP A 185 -6.96 4.40 -8.83
C ASP A 185 -6.27 4.62 -10.20
N GLU A 186 -7.04 4.87 -11.26
CA GLU A 186 -6.54 5.27 -12.58
C GLU A 186 -6.22 6.76 -12.71
N GLY A 187 -6.53 7.58 -11.69
CA GLY A 187 -6.40 9.03 -11.76
C GLY A 187 -7.49 9.71 -12.60
N LYS A 188 -8.56 8.99 -12.99
CA LYS A 188 -9.71 9.50 -13.75
C LYS A 188 -10.73 10.16 -12.83
N LEU A 189 -10.26 11.15 -12.07
CA LEU A 189 -11.00 11.73 -10.95
C LEU A 189 -12.29 12.45 -11.38
N ALA A 190 -12.28 13.11 -12.54
CA ALA A 190 -13.49 13.79 -13.04
C ALA A 190 -14.61 12.79 -13.41
N GLU A 191 -14.25 11.67 -14.06
CA GLU A 191 -15.19 10.58 -14.35
C GLU A 191 -15.70 9.95 -13.04
N ALA A 192 -14.81 9.74 -12.07
CA ALA A 192 -15.15 9.21 -10.75
C ALA A 192 -16.14 10.14 -10.00
N THR A 193 -15.93 11.45 -10.02
CA THR A 193 -16.84 12.44 -9.44
C THR A 193 -18.22 12.38 -10.09
N GLY A 194 -18.29 12.36 -11.42
CA GLY A 194 -19.57 12.28 -12.15
C GLY A 194 -20.35 11.02 -11.79
N ARG A 195 -19.67 9.85 -11.79
CA ARG A 195 -20.30 8.57 -11.42
C ARG A 195 -20.71 8.51 -9.95
N LEU A 196 -19.92 9.08 -9.04
CA LEU A 196 -20.30 9.13 -7.63
C LEU A 196 -21.58 9.93 -7.42
N ALA A 197 -21.75 11.07 -8.11
CA ALA A 197 -22.96 11.88 -8.01
C ALA A 197 -24.23 11.11 -8.41
N GLU A 198 -24.15 10.24 -9.42
CA GLU A 198 -25.25 9.35 -9.84
C GLU A 198 -25.63 8.34 -8.73
N LEU A 199 -24.68 7.96 -7.88
CA LEU A 199 -24.87 6.98 -6.80
C LEU A 199 -25.36 7.59 -5.48
N ARG A 200 -25.45 8.92 -5.37
CA ARG A 200 -25.90 9.58 -4.13
C ARG A 200 -27.25 9.06 -3.61
N PRO A 201 -28.27 8.76 -4.44
CA PRO A 201 -29.55 8.26 -3.94
C PRO A 201 -29.49 6.84 -3.35
N THR A 202 -28.45 6.06 -3.66
CA THR A 202 -28.33 4.65 -3.28
C THR A 202 -27.30 4.38 -2.20
N LEU A 203 -26.36 5.31 -1.99
CA LEU A 203 -25.31 5.19 -0.97
C LEU A 203 -25.72 5.82 0.36
N SER A 204 -25.18 5.29 1.46
CA SER A 204 -25.24 5.96 2.76
C SER A 204 -24.45 7.27 2.71
N ALA A 205 -24.73 8.19 3.65
CA ALA A 205 -23.97 9.43 3.76
C ALA A 205 -22.47 9.15 3.98
N ASP A 206 -22.17 8.23 4.90
CA ASP A 206 -20.81 7.87 5.29
C ASP A 206 -20.01 7.25 4.13
N ASP A 207 -20.61 6.30 3.38
CA ASP A 207 -19.95 5.68 2.23
C ASP A 207 -19.67 6.70 1.11
N TYR A 208 -20.64 7.58 0.87
CA TYR A 208 -20.50 8.63 -0.13
C TYR A 208 -19.36 9.59 0.22
N ASP A 209 -19.28 10.03 1.48
CA ASP A 209 -18.23 10.93 1.94
C ASP A 209 -16.86 10.23 2.00
N ALA A 210 -16.80 8.95 2.36
CA ALA A 210 -15.57 8.15 2.27
C ALA A 210 -15.00 8.10 0.83
N ILE A 211 -15.86 7.94 -0.18
CA ILE A 211 -15.41 7.97 -1.58
C ILE A 211 -15.04 9.39 -2.01
N ARG A 212 -15.77 10.43 -1.57
CA ARG A 212 -15.40 11.83 -1.83
C ARG A 212 -14.03 12.20 -1.28
N ARG A 213 -13.70 11.76 -0.06
CA ARG A 213 -12.36 11.94 0.51
C ARG A 213 -11.26 11.30 -0.35
N ARG A 214 -11.50 10.09 -0.88
CA ARG A 214 -10.56 9.45 -1.83
C ARG A 214 -10.40 10.26 -3.12
N ILE A 215 -11.48 10.82 -3.67
CA ILE A 215 -11.43 11.68 -4.86
C ILE A 215 -10.65 12.97 -4.56
N ALA A 216 -10.94 13.62 -3.43
CA ALA A 216 -10.25 14.84 -3.01
C ALA A 216 -8.75 14.61 -2.79
N PHE A 217 -8.38 13.51 -2.13
CA PHE A 217 -6.98 13.11 -1.98
C PHE A 217 -6.31 12.89 -3.35
N GLY A 218 -7.03 12.28 -4.31
CA GLY A 218 -6.55 12.16 -5.68
C GLY A 218 -6.28 13.52 -6.34
N TRP A 219 -7.21 14.48 -6.21
CA TRP A 219 -7.05 15.82 -6.78
C TRP A 219 -5.90 16.57 -6.13
N MET A 220 -5.77 16.44 -4.81
CA MET A 220 -4.67 17.00 -4.02
C MET A 220 -3.32 16.48 -4.50
N LYS A 221 -3.18 15.16 -4.71
CA LYS A 221 -1.95 14.56 -5.27
C LYS A 221 -1.62 15.07 -6.67
N GLN A 222 -2.63 15.41 -7.48
CA GLN A 222 -2.42 16.05 -8.80
C GLN A 222 -2.16 17.57 -8.71
N GLY A 223 -2.16 18.16 -7.52
CA GLY A 223 -2.01 19.60 -7.29
C GLY A 223 -3.25 20.43 -7.61
N ASN A 224 -4.40 19.81 -7.87
CA ASN A 224 -5.65 20.50 -8.13
C ASN A 224 -6.42 20.76 -6.82
N LEU A 225 -5.89 21.70 -6.03
CA LEU A 225 -6.35 21.95 -4.66
C LEU A 225 -7.77 22.52 -4.61
N GLU A 226 -8.19 23.31 -5.59
CA GLU A 226 -9.56 23.85 -5.68
C GLU A 226 -10.60 22.74 -5.86
N ARG A 227 -10.31 21.76 -6.74
CA ARG A 227 -11.19 20.59 -6.90
C ARG A 227 -11.15 19.66 -5.70
N ALA A 228 -9.99 19.54 -5.06
CA ALA A 228 -9.87 18.77 -3.82
C ALA A 228 -10.77 19.36 -2.73
N ASP A 229 -10.69 20.67 -2.50
CA ASP A 229 -11.50 21.39 -1.51
C ASP A 229 -13.01 21.27 -1.83
N SER A 230 -13.40 21.58 -3.07
CA SER A 230 -14.77 21.43 -3.55
C SER A 230 -15.32 20.02 -3.34
N ALA A 231 -14.47 19.01 -3.52
CA ALA A 231 -14.85 17.61 -3.39
C ALA A 231 -15.13 17.21 -1.94
N ILE A 232 -14.72 17.95 -0.91
CA ILE A 232 -15.00 17.65 0.51
C ILE A 232 -15.64 18.79 1.31
N ALA A 233 -15.97 19.93 0.69
CA ALA A 233 -16.52 21.10 1.38
C ALA A 233 -17.76 20.86 2.27
N ALA A 234 -18.52 19.80 2.01
CA ALA A 234 -19.71 19.42 2.79
C ALA A 234 -19.45 18.32 3.84
N ASP A 235 -18.22 17.80 3.90
CA ASP A 235 -17.80 16.75 4.82
C ASP A 235 -17.30 17.36 6.13
N SER A 236 -18.14 17.33 7.16
CA SER A 236 -17.81 17.81 8.51
C SER A 236 -17.32 16.69 9.43
N SER A 237 -17.03 15.50 8.90
CA SER A 237 -16.39 14.43 9.67
C SER A 237 -14.97 14.82 10.07
N VAL A 238 -14.44 14.11 11.06
CA VAL A 238 -13.10 14.38 11.58
C VAL A 238 -12.04 14.14 10.50
N GLU A 239 -12.22 13.09 9.68
CA GLU A 239 -11.38 12.78 8.53
C GLU A 239 -11.52 13.84 7.42
N GLY A 240 -12.74 14.35 7.20
CA GLY A 240 -13.01 15.46 6.27
C GLY A 240 -12.25 16.73 6.67
N LEU A 241 -12.36 17.14 7.95
CA LEU A 241 -11.65 18.29 8.50
C LEU A 241 -10.13 18.15 8.41
N ALA A 242 -9.60 16.95 8.70
CA ALA A 242 -8.17 16.68 8.57
C ALA A 242 -7.70 16.87 7.12
N LEU A 243 -8.41 16.30 6.15
CA LEU A 243 -8.08 16.44 4.73
C LEU A 243 -8.21 17.89 4.24
N SER A 244 -9.25 18.61 4.67
CA SER A 244 -9.39 20.05 4.38
C SER A 244 -8.21 20.84 4.93
N GLY A 245 -7.73 20.53 6.14
CA GLY A 245 -6.54 21.15 6.72
C GLY A 245 -5.30 20.96 5.86
N HIS A 246 -5.09 19.76 5.30
CA HIS A 246 -4.01 19.50 4.35
C HIS A 246 -4.16 20.30 3.05
N ILE A 247 -5.38 20.37 2.50
CA ILE A 247 -5.64 21.12 1.26
C ILE A 247 -5.34 22.60 1.45
N HIS A 248 -5.84 23.22 2.52
CA HIS A 248 -5.56 24.62 2.85
C HIS A 248 -4.07 24.87 3.11
N LEU A 249 -3.39 23.94 3.80
CA LEU A 249 -1.94 24.02 4.01
C LEU A 249 -1.20 24.07 2.67
N TYR A 250 -1.54 23.20 1.72
CA TYR A 250 -0.91 23.17 0.40
C TYR A 250 -1.28 24.37 -0.47
N GLN A 251 -2.43 25.00 -0.24
CA GLN A 251 -2.78 26.29 -0.85
C GLN A 251 -1.96 27.45 -0.23
N GLY A 252 -1.31 27.21 0.91
CA GLY A 252 -0.57 28.21 1.66
C GLY A 252 -1.43 29.02 2.62
N ASP A 253 -2.63 28.55 2.98
CA ASP A 253 -3.47 29.13 4.03
C ASP A 253 -3.16 28.44 5.37
N ILE A 254 -2.17 28.98 6.07
CA ILE A 254 -1.63 28.41 7.31
C ILE A 254 -2.62 28.58 8.45
N GLY A 255 -3.25 29.76 8.55
CA GLY A 255 -4.24 30.05 9.58
C GLY A 255 -5.39 29.05 9.55
N ARG A 256 -5.99 28.86 8.36
CA ARG A 256 -7.11 27.94 8.20
C ARG A 256 -6.70 26.48 8.38
N ALA A 257 -5.52 26.09 7.89
CA ALA A 257 -5.00 24.74 8.10
C ALA A 257 -4.85 24.40 9.59
N VAL A 258 -4.28 25.32 10.38
CA VAL A 258 -4.09 25.13 11.83
C VAL A 258 -5.44 25.01 12.55
N GLU A 259 -6.43 25.82 12.20
CA GLU A 259 -7.80 25.71 12.75
C GLU A 259 -8.40 24.33 12.48
N LEU A 260 -8.40 23.90 11.21
CA LEU A 260 -8.97 22.63 10.78
C LEU A 260 -8.26 21.43 11.42
N PHE A 261 -6.94 21.47 11.55
CA PHE A 261 -6.19 20.42 12.25
C PHE A 261 -6.51 20.37 13.76
N LYS A 262 -6.77 21.52 14.40
CA LYS A 262 -7.21 21.56 15.81
C LYS A 262 -8.63 21.01 15.96
N GLU A 263 -9.54 21.37 15.07
CA GLU A 263 -10.93 20.89 15.06
C GLU A 263 -11.02 19.38 14.83
N ALA A 264 -10.19 18.84 13.92
CA ALA A 264 -10.08 17.40 13.72
C ALA A 264 -9.51 16.67 14.96
N GLY A 265 -8.86 17.38 15.89
CA GLY A 265 -8.34 16.82 17.14
C GLY A 265 -7.19 15.82 16.95
N PRO A 266 -6.58 15.34 18.06
CA PRO A 266 -5.41 14.46 17.99
C PRO A 266 -5.71 12.99 17.70
N TYR A 267 -6.99 12.58 17.69
CA TYR A 267 -7.40 11.17 17.60
C TYR A 267 -8.10 10.80 16.28
N ALA A 268 -8.19 11.69 15.30
CA ALA A 268 -8.72 11.33 13.98
C ALA A 268 -7.75 10.42 13.23
N GLY A 269 -8.31 9.50 12.43
CA GLY A 269 -7.54 8.61 11.58
C GLY A 269 -6.80 7.54 12.37
N ASP A 270 -5.79 6.94 11.75
CA ASP A 270 -4.91 6.02 12.44
C ASP A 270 -3.84 6.75 13.28
N ARG A 271 -3.10 5.99 14.09
CA ARG A 271 -2.05 6.56 14.96
C ARG A 271 -0.96 7.29 14.18
N ALA A 272 -0.67 6.87 12.95
CA ALA A 272 0.36 7.48 12.13
C ALA A 272 -0.11 8.84 11.61
N GLU A 273 -1.36 8.92 11.14
CA GLU A 273 -1.99 10.16 10.68
C GLU A 273 -2.10 11.19 11.82
N ALA A 274 -2.53 10.75 13.01
CA ALA A 274 -2.53 11.57 14.22
C ALA A 274 -1.14 12.16 14.52
N THR A 275 -0.10 11.33 14.48
CA THR A 275 1.29 11.75 14.72
C THR A 275 1.77 12.73 13.65
N HIS A 276 1.44 12.48 12.38
CA HIS A 276 1.79 13.33 11.26
C HIS A 276 1.16 14.73 11.41
N ARG A 277 -0.14 14.80 11.72
CA ARG A 277 -0.84 16.06 11.97
C ARG A 277 -0.26 16.83 13.16
N THR A 278 0.07 16.16 14.26
CA THR A 278 0.74 16.82 15.41
C THR A 278 2.09 17.38 15.02
N THR A 279 2.85 16.67 14.17
CA THR A 279 4.14 17.15 13.66
C THR A 279 3.98 18.38 12.77
N LEU A 280 2.98 18.39 11.88
CA LEU A 280 2.65 19.57 11.07
C LEU A 280 2.20 20.75 11.94
N LEU A 281 1.32 20.53 12.93
CA LEU A 281 0.93 21.60 13.85
C LEU A 281 2.12 22.21 14.58
N ALA A 282 3.06 21.39 15.06
CA ALA A 282 4.27 21.88 15.72
C ALA A 282 5.18 22.69 14.77
N LEU A 283 5.20 22.34 13.47
CA LEU A 283 5.92 23.08 12.44
C LEU A 283 5.27 24.43 12.12
N LEU A 284 3.93 24.48 12.10
CA LEU A 284 3.16 25.64 11.66
C LEU A 284 2.93 26.66 12.78
N GLN A 285 2.80 26.22 14.03
CA GLN A 285 2.50 27.10 15.18
C GLN A 285 3.50 28.25 15.40
N PRO A 286 4.83 28.08 15.19
CA PRO A 286 5.78 29.17 15.31
C PRO A 286 5.76 30.18 14.14
N LEU A 287 5.00 29.89 13.07
CA LEU A 287 4.88 30.78 11.93
C LEU A 287 3.88 31.89 12.27
N ASP A 288 4.37 33.10 12.51
CA ASP A 288 3.55 34.30 12.73
C ASP A 288 2.95 34.84 11.42
N ARG A 289 2.40 33.96 10.58
CA ARG A 289 1.80 34.30 9.28
C ARG A 289 0.62 33.42 8.98
N ASP A 290 -0.50 34.06 8.60
CA ASP A 290 -1.70 33.34 8.20
C ASP A 290 -1.61 32.74 6.78
N SER A 291 -0.74 33.29 5.93
CA SER A 291 -0.55 32.78 4.57
C SER A 291 0.91 32.74 4.12
N MET A 292 1.31 31.60 3.53
CA MET A 292 2.62 31.31 2.98
C MET A 292 2.52 30.34 1.79
N PRO A 293 2.16 30.83 0.58
CA PRO A 293 2.02 29.99 -0.63
C PRO A 293 3.27 29.17 -0.97
N GLU A 294 4.46 29.73 -0.76
CA GLU A 294 5.73 29.05 -1.06
C GLU A 294 5.97 27.85 -0.15
N LEU A 295 5.53 27.93 1.11
CA LEU A 295 5.58 26.81 2.05
C LEU A 295 4.58 25.73 1.65
N GLY A 296 3.34 26.13 1.33
CA GLY A 296 2.31 25.22 0.84
C GLY A 296 2.76 24.42 -0.38
N GLN A 297 3.37 25.11 -1.35
CA GLN A 297 3.92 24.48 -2.55
C GLN A 297 5.07 23.50 -2.23
N ALA A 298 6.00 23.85 -1.33
CA ALA A 298 7.10 22.97 -0.95
C ALA A 298 6.60 21.70 -0.23
N LEU A 299 5.57 21.84 0.62
CA LEU A 299 4.94 20.71 1.30
C LEU A 299 4.10 19.85 0.35
N LEU A 300 3.47 20.44 -0.67
CA LEU A 300 2.78 19.71 -1.72
C LEU A 300 3.77 18.89 -2.56
N GLN A 301 4.93 19.45 -2.92
CA GLN A 301 6.00 18.72 -3.61
C GLN A 301 6.47 17.51 -2.80
N LEU A 302 6.61 17.69 -1.48
CA LEU A 302 6.95 16.58 -0.58
C LEU A 302 5.88 15.49 -0.62
N GLU A 303 4.61 15.88 -0.56
CA GLU A 303 3.47 14.96 -0.63
C GLU A 303 3.40 14.23 -1.98
N GLN A 304 3.85 14.85 -3.06
CA GLN A 304 3.94 14.26 -4.40
C GLN A 304 5.17 13.35 -4.59
N GLY A 305 6.08 13.31 -3.61
CA GLY A 305 7.30 12.52 -3.66
C GLY A 305 8.49 13.21 -4.32
N ASP A 306 8.38 14.49 -4.69
CA ASP A 306 9.51 15.28 -5.18
C ASP A 306 10.31 15.86 -4.00
N THR A 307 11.05 14.97 -3.33
CA THR A 307 11.82 15.31 -2.14
C THR A 307 12.93 16.34 -2.42
N ALA A 308 13.44 16.38 -3.65
CA ALA A 308 14.50 17.31 -4.02
C ALA A 308 13.98 18.74 -4.14
N GLU A 309 12.89 18.95 -4.90
CA GLU A 309 12.27 20.26 -5.02
C GLU A 309 11.66 20.72 -3.69
N ALA A 310 11.05 19.81 -2.93
CA ALA A 310 10.53 20.11 -1.60
C ALA A 310 11.62 20.65 -0.67
N ALA A 311 12.79 20.00 -0.60
CA ALA A 311 13.90 20.45 0.24
C ALA A 311 14.41 21.84 -0.18
N ALA A 312 14.55 22.09 -1.48
CA ALA A 312 14.97 23.40 -2.00
C ALA A 312 13.90 24.49 -1.77
N GLY A 313 12.62 24.14 -1.86
CA GLY A 313 11.50 25.02 -1.53
C GLY A 313 11.49 25.42 -0.05
N LEU A 314 11.62 24.43 0.83
CA LEU A 314 11.69 24.64 2.28
C LEU A 314 12.88 25.53 2.66
N GLU A 315 14.05 25.32 2.04
CA GLU A 315 15.21 26.18 2.27
C GLU A 315 14.94 27.63 1.87
N ARG A 316 14.37 27.87 0.69
CA ARG A 316 14.04 29.22 0.21
C ARG A 316 13.09 29.93 1.17
N VAL A 317 12.09 29.22 1.69
CA VAL A 317 11.17 29.75 2.70
C VAL A 317 11.89 30.04 4.00
N ALA A 318 12.71 29.09 4.48
CA ALA A 318 13.48 29.22 5.71
C ALA A 318 14.40 30.45 5.70
N ALA A 319 15.05 30.73 4.56
CA ALA A 319 15.92 31.89 4.38
C ALA A 319 15.18 33.24 4.53
N GLY A 320 13.87 33.27 4.30
CA GLY A 320 13.02 34.46 4.46
C GLY A 320 12.40 34.62 5.84
N LEU A 321 12.66 33.71 6.78
CA LEU A 321 12.08 33.71 8.12
C LEU A 321 13.15 33.87 9.20
N PRO A 322 12.84 34.56 10.32
CA PRO A 322 13.68 34.50 11.51
C PRO A 322 13.80 33.07 12.02
N ALA A 323 14.99 32.71 12.52
CA ALA A 323 15.24 31.38 13.08
C ALA A 323 14.25 30.98 14.19
N SER A 324 13.87 31.94 15.05
CA SER A 324 12.94 31.73 16.16
C SER A 324 11.45 31.67 15.75
N HIS A 325 11.12 31.97 14.49
CA HIS A 325 9.76 32.04 13.97
C HIS A 325 9.60 31.08 12.77
N GLY A 326 10.04 29.84 12.95
CA GLY A 326 9.90 28.75 11.98
C GLY A 326 11.07 28.58 11.00
N GLY A 327 11.98 29.54 10.89
CA GLY A 327 13.13 29.44 9.98
C GLY A 327 14.03 28.24 10.30
N ALA A 328 14.35 28.02 11.58
CA ALA A 328 15.20 26.90 11.99
C ALA A 328 14.50 25.55 11.78
N GLU A 329 13.19 25.46 12.05
CA GLU A 329 12.38 24.26 11.87
C GLU A 329 12.31 23.84 10.40
N LEU A 330 12.17 24.80 9.48
CA LEU A 330 12.17 24.53 8.04
C LEU A 330 13.55 24.09 7.53
N TYR A 331 14.64 24.72 8.01
CA TYR A 331 15.99 24.25 7.70
C TYR A 331 16.23 22.82 8.23
N LEU A 332 15.75 22.50 9.44
CA LEU A 332 15.84 21.16 10.01
C LEU A 332 15.12 20.13 9.13
N LEU A 333 13.91 20.45 8.68
CA LEU A 333 13.14 19.58 7.79
C LEU A 333 13.87 19.40 6.45
N ALA A 334 14.31 20.48 5.81
CA ALA A 334 15.05 20.43 4.54
C ALA A 334 16.35 19.62 4.65
N GLY A 335 17.08 19.75 5.77
CA GLY A 335 18.29 18.98 6.06
C GLY A 335 18.03 17.48 6.19
N ARG A 336 16.95 17.10 6.90
CA ARG A 336 16.54 15.68 7.03
C ARG A 336 16.13 15.08 5.69
N LEU A 337 15.39 15.82 4.86
CA LEU A 337 15.01 15.39 3.51
C LEU A 337 16.24 15.21 2.61
N SER A 338 17.20 16.12 2.70
CA SER A 338 18.47 16.03 1.97
C SER A 338 19.31 14.83 2.40
N ALA A 339 19.36 14.53 3.70
CA ALA A 339 20.03 13.34 4.23
C ALA A 339 19.39 12.05 3.70
N ALA A 340 18.06 11.95 3.79
CA ALA A 340 17.30 10.80 3.30
C ALA A 340 17.44 10.60 1.78
N SER A 341 17.65 11.69 1.03
CA SER A 341 17.88 11.67 -0.42
C SER A 341 19.34 11.41 -0.82
N GLY A 342 20.22 11.07 0.12
CA GLY A 342 21.63 10.79 -0.16
C GLY A 342 22.46 12.02 -0.57
N LYS A 343 22.07 13.21 -0.12
CA LYS A 343 22.80 14.48 -0.35
C LYS A 343 23.45 14.96 0.96
N PRO A 344 24.50 14.28 1.47
CA PRO A 344 25.03 14.52 2.82
C PRO A 344 25.66 15.90 2.99
N VAL A 345 26.33 16.43 1.96
CA VAL A 345 26.95 17.77 2.01
C VAL A 345 25.88 18.86 2.20
N GLU A 346 24.78 18.73 1.47
CA GLU A 346 23.68 19.67 1.55
C GLU A 346 22.92 19.52 2.87
N ALA A 347 22.70 18.29 3.30
CA ALA A 347 22.09 18.00 4.59
C ALA A 347 22.88 18.62 5.75
N GLU A 348 24.21 18.48 5.76
CA GLU A 348 25.06 19.08 6.78
C GLU A 348 24.94 20.60 6.80
N ARG A 349 24.98 21.26 5.63
CA ARG A 349 24.84 22.72 5.53
C ARG A 349 23.51 23.20 6.11
N LEU A 350 22.42 22.54 5.76
CA LEU A 350 21.06 22.87 6.21
C LEU A 350 20.88 22.60 7.71
N LEU A 351 21.40 21.47 8.22
CA LEU A 351 21.33 21.14 9.65
C LEU A 351 22.15 22.13 10.51
N ARG A 352 23.30 22.60 10.01
CA ARG A 352 24.05 23.68 10.66
C ARG A 352 23.27 25.01 10.66
N ALA A 353 22.55 25.33 9.58
CA ALA A 353 21.69 26.51 9.52
C ALA A 353 20.50 26.44 10.50
N ALA A 354 20.02 25.23 10.83
CA ALA A 354 18.99 25.00 11.84
C ALA A 354 19.54 25.02 13.28
N ALA A 355 20.80 24.66 13.49
CA ALA A 355 21.46 24.57 14.80
C ALA A 355 21.94 25.94 15.30
N VAL A 356 21.01 26.87 15.51
CA VAL A 356 21.31 28.25 15.92
C VAL A 356 20.74 28.58 17.31
N LYS A 357 21.46 29.40 18.07
CA LYS A 357 21.12 29.77 19.46
C LYS A 357 19.79 30.53 19.57
N GLU A 358 19.39 31.21 18.50
CA GLU A 358 18.14 31.96 18.38
C GLU A 358 16.91 31.04 18.35
N ALA A 359 17.09 29.73 18.09
CA ALA A 359 16.04 28.73 18.06
C ALA A 359 16.31 27.58 19.04
N PRO A 360 16.31 27.83 20.37
CA PRO A 360 16.71 26.84 21.38
C PRO A 360 15.78 25.62 21.48
N SER A 361 14.55 25.71 20.96
CA SER A 361 13.62 24.57 20.82
C SER A 361 14.04 23.59 19.73
N THR A 362 14.69 24.08 18.68
CA THR A 362 14.99 23.33 17.45
C THR A 362 16.46 22.96 17.33
N ALA A 363 17.35 23.79 17.84
CA ALA A 363 18.79 23.55 17.82
C ALA A 363 19.20 22.17 18.36
N PRO A 364 18.67 21.64 19.48
CA PRO A 364 19.03 20.30 19.95
C PRO A 364 18.66 19.19 18.96
N ALA A 365 17.52 19.34 18.27
CA ALA A 365 17.07 18.37 17.26
C ALA A 365 17.90 18.44 15.98
N ALA A 366 18.38 19.64 15.62
CA ALA A 366 19.29 19.86 14.50
C ALA A 366 20.69 19.32 14.78
N GLU A 367 21.24 19.58 15.96
CA GLU A 367 22.55 19.04 16.38
C GLU A 367 22.54 17.51 16.46
N LEU A 368 21.48 16.91 17.00
CA LEU A 368 21.35 15.45 17.03
C LEU A 368 21.32 14.87 15.60
N ALA A 369 20.51 15.44 14.70
CA ALA A 369 20.44 14.98 13.32
C ALA A 369 21.77 15.17 12.57
N LEU A 370 22.49 16.27 12.85
CA LEU A 370 23.82 16.52 12.29
C LEU A 370 24.83 15.48 12.79
N ALA A 371 24.83 15.15 14.07
CA ALA A 371 25.70 14.13 14.64
C ALA A 371 25.43 12.75 14.03
N GLU A 372 24.16 12.36 13.87
CA GLU A 372 23.78 11.10 13.22
C GLU A 372 24.28 11.04 11.77
N LEU A 373 24.16 12.14 11.02
CA LEU A 373 24.71 12.26 9.67
C LEU A 373 26.24 12.08 9.66
N LEU A 374 26.95 12.76 10.57
CA LEU A 374 28.41 12.69 10.67
C LEU A 374 28.91 11.29 11.05
N ILE A 375 28.23 10.60 11.97
CA ILE A 375 28.52 9.20 12.34
C ILE A 375 28.39 8.30 11.11
N SER A 376 27.28 8.41 10.36
CA SER A 376 27.09 7.63 9.13
C SER A 376 28.16 7.92 8.06
N GLY A 377 28.67 9.15 8.03
CA GLY A 377 29.77 9.60 7.18
C GLY A 377 31.17 9.26 7.70
N ARG A 378 31.29 8.46 8.77
CA ARG A 378 32.55 8.10 9.45
C ARG A 378 33.35 9.29 9.98
N ARG A 379 32.68 10.40 10.28
CA ARG A 379 33.25 11.62 10.88
C ARG A 379 32.95 11.68 12.38
N GLY A 380 33.32 10.60 13.08
CA GLY A 380 32.99 10.41 14.50
C GLY A 380 33.54 11.51 15.43
N ALA A 381 34.75 12.02 15.17
CA ALA A 381 35.34 13.08 15.97
C ALA A 381 34.51 14.36 15.97
N GLU A 382 34.01 14.78 14.80
CA GLU A 382 33.14 15.95 14.69
C GLU A 382 31.76 15.69 15.31
N ALA A 383 31.24 14.47 15.17
CA ALA A 383 29.99 14.08 15.83
C ALA A 383 30.08 14.15 17.36
N VAL A 384 31.22 13.76 17.94
CA VAL A 384 31.48 13.87 19.39
C VAL A 384 31.38 15.32 19.85
N GLU A 385 32.03 16.26 19.14
CA GLU A 385 32.01 17.69 19.50
C GLU A 385 30.58 18.25 19.49
N ILE A 386 29.79 17.92 18.46
CA ILE A 386 28.38 18.35 18.35
C ILE A 386 27.52 17.75 19.47
N LEU A 387 27.69 16.47 19.78
CA LEU A 387 26.90 15.80 20.83
C LEU A 387 27.26 16.31 22.23
N GLU A 388 28.54 16.60 22.49
CA GLU A 388 28.98 17.22 23.74
C GLU A 388 28.39 18.63 23.88
N HIS A 389 28.43 19.43 22.81
CA HIS A 389 27.78 20.74 22.80
C HIS A 389 26.28 20.63 23.12
N LEU A 390 25.56 19.71 22.46
CA LEU A 390 24.14 19.48 22.71
C LEU A 390 23.86 19.20 24.18
N ILE A 391 24.60 18.25 24.77
CA ILE A 391 24.40 17.78 26.14
C ILE A 391 24.67 18.89 27.16
N LEU A 392 25.72 19.70 26.93
CA LEU A 392 26.13 20.75 27.85
C LEU A 392 25.26 22.01 27.71
N THR A 393 25.05 22.49 26.49
CA THR A 393 24.30 23.71 26.19
C THR A 393 22.81 23.53 26.41
N TYR A 394 22.25 22.38 25.99
CA TYR A 394 20.81 22.08 26.08
C TYR A 394 20.51 20.98 27.08
N SER A 395 21.10 21.07 28.27
CA SER A 395 21.02 20.05 29.34
C SER A 395 19.60 19.65 29.78
N ARG A 396 18.59 20.50 29.54
CA ARG A 396 17.16 20.22 29.83
C ARG A 396 16.39 19.64 28.64
N SER A 397 17.02 19.46 27.49
CA SER A 397 16.37 18.90 26.31
C SER A 397 16.00 17.44 26.54
N ALA A 398 14.80 17.04 26.08
CA ALA A 398 14.36 15.65 26.08
C ALA A 398 15.23 14.74 25.20
N LEU A 399 16.08 15.32 24.34
CA LEU A 399 16.98 14.59 23.44
C LEU A 399 18.31 14.22 24.09
N VAL A 400 18.64 14.75 25.27
CA VAL A 400 19.92 14.45 25.97
C VAL A 400 20.17 12.95 26.16
N PRO A 401 19.18 12.11 26.56
CA PRO A 401 19.40 10.67 26.66
C PRO A 401 19.79 10.02 25.33
N GLN A 402 19.18 10.45 24.21
CA GLN A 402 19.54 9.94 22.88
C GLN A 402 20.91 10.45 22.44
N ALA A 403 21.23 11.72 22.69
CA ALA A 403 22.53 12.29 22.38
C ALA A 403 23.67 11.56 23.11
N ARG A 404 23.47 11.18 24.39
CA ARG A 404 24.44 10.38 25.15
C ARG A 404 24.69 9.01 24.53
N ARG A 405 23.63 8.30 24.11
CA ARG A 405 23.78 7.02 23.41
C ARG A 405 24.56 7.15 22.11
N LYS A 406 24.27 8.20 21.32
CA LYS A 406 24.99 8.50 20.09
C LYS A 406 26.45 8.93 20.34
N LEU A 407 26.73 9.57 21.47
CA LEU A 407 28.08 9.94 21.87
C LEU A 407 28.92 8.70 22.18
N ASP A 408 28.34 7.73 22.88
CA ASP A 408 28.99 6.44 23.16
C ASP A 408 29.27 5.65 21.86
N GLU A 409 28.31 5.64 20.93
CA GLU A 409 28.47 5.08 19.58
C GLU A 409 29.61 5.76 18.81
N ALA A 410 29.63 7.10 18.78
CA ALA A 410 30.65 7.88 18.07
C ALA A 410 32.07 7.70 18.64
N ARG A 411 32.19 7.42 19.95
CA ARG A 411 33.46 7.12 20.63
C ARG A 411 33.94 5.67 20.44
N GLY A 412 33.15 4.83 19.78
CA GLY A 412 33.46 3.40 19.61
C GLY A 412 33.27 2.58 20.89
N ALA A 413 32.44 3.05 21.84
CA ALA A 413 32.20 2.38 23.11
C ALA A 413 31.09 1.30 23.06
N VAL A 414 30.43 1.12 21.91
CA VAL A 414 29.39 0.09 21.70
C VAL A 414 29.85 -0.91 20.63
N PRO A 415 30.00 -2.20 20.94
CA PRO A 415 30.24 -3.24 19.93
C PRO A 415 29.02 -3.39 19.02
N GLU A 416 29.24 -3.55 17.70
CA GLU A 416 28.16 -3.92 16.78
C GLU A 416 27.51 -5.24 17.24
N THR A 417 26.19 -5.22 17.47
CA THR A 417 25.36 -6.43 17.66
C THR A 417 24.66 -6.81 16.38
#